data_AF-G5SPC1-F1
#
_entry.id   AF-G5SPC1-F1
#
_cell.length_a   1.000
_cell.length_b   1.000
_cell.length_c   1.000
_cell.angle_alpha   90.00
_cell.angle_beta   90.00
_cell.angle_gamma   90.00
#
_symmetry.space_group_name_H-M   'P 1'
#
loop_
_entity.id
_entity.type
_entity.pdbx_description
1 polymer ?
#
loop_
_entity_poly.entity_id
_entity_poly.type
_entity_poly.pdbx_seq_one_letter_code
_entity_poly.pdbx_strand_id
1 'polypeptide(L)'
;MIHARIKHKSGAEDERTALIFGPLLYLPANTLWQILRSSCFDNESMPQKGGELLHYEFWPNYNKTEHTSNESYVEPDLLLEFEYFNLLVEIKRKDVQSYRQYEGQWKNEIQAFVNGQTHGENKPLLLIALGGNTSPEAFHTPLGRIYKSSWNSLLNQICIRQEQEKPYTPAYRILHDLESAFGLYHEFRIRKWLGQISPYGITNNTSDTIRTIWKR
;
A
#
# COMPACT_ATOMS: atom_id res chain seq x y z
N MET A 1 7.92 3.20 12.70
CA MET A 1 7.90 3.09 14.19
C MET A 1 7.62 4.41 14.91
N ILE A 2 8.27 5.53 14.56
CA ILE A 2 8.07 6.82 15.25
C ILE A 2 6.59 7.24 15.24
N HIS A 3 5.92 7.20 14.09
CA HIS A 3 4.51 7.57 13.98
C HIS A 3 3.58 6.71 14.85
N ALA A 4 3.76 5.39 14.87
CA ALA A 4 2.99 4.49 15.72
C ALA A 4 3.15 4.85 17.21
N ARG A 5 4.37 5.14 17.65
CA ARG A 5 4.64 5.56 19.05
C ARG A 5 4.01 6.89 19.39
N ILE A 6 4.10 7.89 18.50
CA ILE A 6 3.49 9.21 18.69
C ILE A 6 1.96 9.10 18.78
N LYS A 7 1.34 8.25 17.95
CA LYS A 7 -0.11 8.02 17.91
C LYS A 7 -0.58 6.94 18.90
N HIS A 8 0.29 6.48 19.81
CA HIS A 8 0.01 5.42 20.79
C HIS A 8 -0.59 4.13 20.20
N LYS A 9 -0.20 3.80 18.97
CA LYS A 9 -0.58 2.56 18.29
C LYS A 9 0.41 1.44 18.62
N SER A 10 -0.10 0.23 18.79
CA SER A 10 0.71 -0.95 19.16
C SER A 10 0.29 -2.23 18.44
N GLY A 11 -0.63 -2.16 17.47
CA GLY A 11 -0.97 -3.31 16.65
C GLY A 11 0.18 -3.69 15.73
N ALA A 12 0.33 -4.99 15.44
CA ALA A 12 1.32 -5.46 14.48
C ALA A 12 1.10 -4.89 13.06
N GLU A 13 -0.14 -4.55 12.73
CA GLU A 13 -0.52 -3.81 11.52
C GLU A 13 -0.02 -2.37 11.60
N ASP A 14 -0.30 -1.67 12.71
CA ASP A 14 0.13 -0.29 12.91
C ASP A 14 1.65 -0.11 12.86
N GLU A 15 2.38 -1.03 13.49
CA GLU A 15 3.84 -1.04 13.49
C GLU A 15 4.39 -1.19 12.07
N ARG A 16 3.78 -2.10 11.29
CA ARG A 16 4.12 -2.32 9.89
C ARG A 16 3.82 -1.09 9.04
N THR A 17 2.64 -0.50 9.20
CA THR A 17 2.24 0.76 8.54
C THR A 17 3.29 1.84 8.81
N ALA A 18 3.61 2.13 10.06
CA ALA A 18 4.59 3.17 10.38
C ALA A 18 6.04 2.82 10.02
N LEU A 19 6.39 1.54 9.91
CA LEU A 19 7.73 1.09 9.54
C LEU A 19 7.95 1.17 8.02
N ILE A 20 6.92 0.90 7.21
CA ILE A 20 7.01 0.97 5.74
C ILE A 20 6.67 2.38 5.24
N PHE A 21 5.53 2.96 5.63
CA PHE A 21 5.12 4.25 5.08
C PHE A 21 5.91 5.42 5.64
N GLY A 22 6.43 5.34 6.87
CA GLY A 22 7.25 6.40 7.47
C GLY A 22 8.45 6.78 6.58
N PRO A 23 9.34 5.83 6.24
CA PRO A 23 10.45 6.11 5.32
C PRO A 23 10.00 6.38 3.88
N LEU A 24 8.93 5.74 3.40
CA LEU A 24 8.42 5.94 2.04
C LEU A 24 8.03 7.41 1.78
N LEU A 25 7.51 8.10 2.82
CA LEU A 25 7.14 9.52 2.77
C LEU A 25 8.32 10.48 2.65
N TYR A 26 9.56 10.03 2.86
CA TYR A 26 10.77 10.84 2.66
C TYR A 26 11.25 10.84 1.20
N LEU A 27 10.64 10.04 0.33
CA LEU A 27 10.91 10.09 -1.10
C LEU A 27 10.27 11.34 -1.72
N PRO A 28 10.81 11.86 -2.84
CA PRO A 28 10.14 12.91 -3.60
C PRO A 28 8.69 12.53 -3.93
N ALA A 29 7.75 13.48 -3.89
CA ALA A 29 6.31 13.22 -4.01
C ALA A 29 5.96 12.39 -5.27
N ASN A 30 6.54 12.73 -6.42
CA ASN A 30 6.35 11.95 -7.64
C ASN A 30 6.91 10.52 -7.51
N THR A 31 8.02 10.33 -6.81
CA THR A 31 8.59 8.99 -6.56
C THR A 31 7.68 8.15 -5.68
N LEU A 32 7.23 8.71 -4.55
CA LEU A 32 6.26 8.08 -3.67
C LEU A 32 5.01 7.65 -4.47
N TRP A 33 4.44 8.59 -5.24
CA TRP A 33 3.24 8.32 -6.02
C TRP A 33 3.44 7.22 -7.06
N GLN A 34 4.53 7.26 -7.83
CA GLN A 34 4.77 6.22 -8.85
C GLN A 34 4.91 4.83 -8.25
N ILE A 35 5.52 4.70 -7.06
CA ILE A 35 5.63 3.42 -6.35
C ILE A 35 4.24 2.91 -5.95
N LEU A 36 3.42 3.75 -5.31
CA LEU A 36 2.06 3.38 -4.87
C LEU A 36 1.12 3.08 -6.05
N ARG A 37 1.15 3.91 -7.09
CA ARG A 37 0.36 3.69 -8.31
C ARG A 37 0.75 2.38 -8.99
N SER A 38 2.05 2.14 -9.16
CA SER A 38 2.55 0.94 -9.84
C SER A 38 2.37 -0.34 -9.02
N SER A 39 2.11 -0.24 -7.71
CA SER A 39 1.82 -1.41 -6.88
C SER A 39 0.36 -1.83 -6.95
N CYS A 40 -0.54 -0.98 -7.44
CA CYS A 40 -1.95 -1.31 -7.62
C CYS A 40 -2.17 -2.19 -8.86
N PHE A 41 -3.07 -3.17 -8.77
CA PHE A 41 -3.33 -4.12 -9.86
C PHE A 41 -4.00 -3.45 -11.07
N ASP A 42 -5.05 -2.65 -10.84
CA ASP A 42 -5.84 -1.96 -11.87
C ASP A 42 -5.53 -0.45 -11.91
N ASN A 43 -4.28 -0.08 -12.19
CA ASN A 43 -3.81 1.30 -12.04
C ASN A 43 -4.02 2.21 -13.26
N GLU A 44 -4.58 1.71 -14.36
CA GLU A 44 -4.68 2.44 -15.64
C GLU A 44 -5.45 3.76 -15.50
N SER A 45 -6.52 3.75 -14.69
CA SER A 45 -7.36 4.92 -14.46
C SER A 45 -6.85 5.85 -13.35
N MET A 46 -5.76 5.51 -12.67
CA MET A 46 -5.15 6.34 -11.63
C MET A 46 -4.37 7.50 -12.26
N PRO A 47 -4.37 8.70 -11.64
CA PRO A 47 -3.62 9.86 -12.14
C PRO A 47 -2.14 9.55 -12.43
N GLN A 48 -1.63 9.98 -13.58
CA GLN A 48 -0.22 9.76 -13.92
C GLN A 48 0.75 10.58 -13.05
N LYS A 49 0.28 11.69 -12.47
CA LYS A 49 1.04 12.57 -11.59
C LYS A 49 0.18 12.94 -10.38
N GLY A 50 0.80 13.10 -9.22
CA GLY A 50 0.16 13.66 -8.02
C GLY A 50 0.43 15.15 -7.80
N GLY A 51 1.47 15.70 -8.43
CA GLY A 51 2.02 16.99 -8.01
C GLY A 51 2.82 16.85 -6.72
N GLU A 52 2.86 17.89 -5.91
CA GLU A 52 3.51 17.85 -4.60
C GLU A 52 2.65 17.12 -3.55
N LEU A 53 3.31 16.53 -2.55
CA LEU A 53 2.66 16.02 -1.34
C LEU A 53 2.51 17.18 -0.36
N LEU A 54 1.29 17.65 -0.17
CA LEU A 54 0.99 18.84 0.63
C LEU A 54 0.86 18.51 2.12
N HIS A 55 0.29 17.35 2.42
CA HIS A 55 0.06 16.89 3.79
C HIS A 55 0.00 15.36 3.85
N TYR A 56 0.31 14.81 5.03
CA TYR A 56 0.05 13.42 5.36
C TYR A 56 -0.31 13.29 6.84
N GLU A 57 -1.16 12.31 7.13
CA GLU A 57 -1.51 11.96 8.50
C GLU A 57 -1.63 10.43 8.66
N PHE A 58 -0.98 9.91 9.69
CA PHE A 58 -1.16 8.52 10.13
C PHE A 58 -2.33 8.43 11.12
N TRP A 59 -3.24 7.48 10.87
CA TRP A 59 -4.46 7.27 11.64
C TRP A 59 -5.23 8.57 11.92
N PRO A 60 -5.68 9.29 10.88
CA PRO A 60 -6.59 10.41 11.05
C PRO A 60 -7.87 9.92 11.73
N ASN A 61 -8.31 10.65 12.75
CA ASN A 61 -9.51 10.31 13.49
C ASN A 61 -10.68 11.18 13.01
N TYR A 62 -11.63 10.57 12.31
CA TYR A 62 -12.87 11.22 11.97
C TYR A 62 -13.93 10.87 13.00
N ASN A 63 -14.39 11.88 13.74
CA ASN A 63 -15.57 11.76 14.60
C ASN A 63 -16.76 11.21 13.80
N LYS A 64 -17.72 10.61 14.49
CA LYS A 64 -18.99 10.20 13.87
C LYS A 64 -19.55 11.34 13.02
N THR A 65 -19.76 11.06 11.74
CA THR A 65 -20.36 12.00 10.80
C THR A 65 -21.66 11.41 10.24
N GLU A 66 -22.47 12.22 9.58
CA GLU A 66 -23.67 11.73 8.90
C GLU A 66 -23.30 10.66 7.86
N HIS A 67 -24.15 9.64 7.68
CA HIS A 67 -23.97 8.57 6.69
C HIS A 67 -22.81 7.58 6.91
N THR A 68 -22.14 7.56 8.07
CA THR A 68 -21.24 6.47 8.46
C THR A 68 -21.96 5.44 9.34
N SER A 69 -21.73 4.14 9.12
CA SER A 69 -22.35 3.07 9.94
C SER A 69 -21.60 2.77 11.26
N ASN A 70 -20.36 3.25 11.40
CA ASN A 70 -19.60 3.10 12.66
C ASN A 70 -20.15 4.05 13.74
N GLU A 71 -20.41 3.52 14.92
CA GLU A 71 -21.06 4.27 16.01
C GLU A 71 -20.12 5.21 16.77
N SER A 72 -18.80 5.01 16.68
CA SER A 72 -17.80 5.73 17.48
C SER A 72 -16.98 6.71 16.64
N TYR A 73 -16.13 6.20 15.76
CA TYR A 73 -15.24 6.97 14.88
C TYR A 73 -14.85 6.13 13.67
N VAL A 74 -14.34 6.78 12.63
CA VAL A 74 -13.77 6.14 11.45
C VAL A 74 -12.31 6.56 11.36
N GLU A 75 -11.42 5.59 11.14
CA GLU A 75 -9.97 5.81 11.19
C GLU A 75 -9.29 5.01 10.07
N PRO A 76 -9.07 5.60 8.89
CA PRO A 76 -8.16 5.04 7.90
C PRO A 76 -6.74 4.95 8.45
N ASP A 77 -5.89 4.06 7.90
CA ASP A 77 -4.50 3.95 8.34
C ASP A 77 -3.63 5.16 7.96
N LEU A 78 -3.85 5.71 6.77
CA LEU A 78 -3.04 6.80 6.23
C LEU A 78 -3.85 7.71 5.31
N LEU A 79 -3.71 9.02 5.51
CA LEU A 79 -4.14 10.06 4.58
C LEU A 79 -2.90 10.69 3.93
N LEU A 80 -2.96 10.85 2.60
CA LEU A 80 -2.00 11.59 1.79
C LEU A 80 -2.76 12.61 0.93
N GLU A 81 -2.44 13.88 1.09
CA GLU A 81 -3.03 14.97 0.30
C GLU A 81 -2.02 15.44 -0.73
N PHE A 82 -2.25 15.06 -1.98
CA PHE A 82 -1.47 15.55 -3.10
C PHE A 82 -2.10 16.83 -3.68
N GLU A 83 -1.35 17.52 -4.52
CA GLU A 83 -1.85 18.70 -5.24
C GLU A 83 -3.08 18.37 -6.09
N TYR A 84 -3.09 17.21 -6.75
CA TYR A 84 -4.14 16.88 -7.72
C TYR A 84 -5.22 15.93 -7.21
N PHE A 85 -5.02 15.24 -6.10
CA PHE A 85 -6.00 14.29 -5.52
C PHE A 85 -5.71 14.03 -4.05
N ASN A 86 -6.69 13.49 -3.34
CA ASN A 86 -6.54 12.95 -1.99
C ASN A 86 -6.47 11.43 -2.06
N LEU A 87 -5.65 10.84 -1.20
CA LEU A 87 -5.44 9.40 -1.15
C LEU A 87 -5.56 8.90 0.28
N LEU A 88 -6.55 8.04 0.52
CA LEU A 88 -6.59 7.17 1.69
C LEU A 88 -5.85 5.87 1.39
N VAL A 89 -5.15 5.33 2.38
CA VAL A 89 -4.62 3.97 2.32
C VAL A 89 -5.20 3.21 3.49
N GLU A 90 -5.88 2.11 3.18
CA GLU A 90 -6.43 1.18 4.16
C GLU A 90 -5.61 -0.12 4.11
N ILE A 91 -5.02 -0.48 5.24
CA ILE A 91 -3.96 -1.46 5.31
C ILE A 91 -4.46 -2.68 6.09
N LYS A 92 -4.15 -3.87 5.56
CA LYS A 92 -4.30 -5.12 6.28
C LYS A 92 -2.95 -5.77 6.51
N ARG A 93 -2.79 -6.42 7.67
CA ARG A 93 -1.51 -6.99 8.13
C ARG A 93 -0.77 -7.86 7.10
N LYS A 94 -1.49 -8.63 6.28
CA LYS A 94 -0.92 -9.63 5.35
C LYS A 94 -1.72 -9.77 4.06
N ASP A 95 -1.07 -10.28 3.02
CA ASP A 95 -1.67 -10.66 1.74
C ASP A 95 -2.42 -12.01 1.79
N VAL A 96 -3.25 -12.24 2.81
CA VAL A 96 -4.02 -13.49 2.95
C VAL A 96 -5.47 -13.23 3.36
N GLN A 97 -6.36 -14.14 2.95
CA GLN A 97 -7.81 -14.00 3.13
C GLN A 97 -8.26 -13.87 4.59
N SER A 98 -7.50 -14.40 5.56
CA SER A 98 -7.83 -14.25 6.98
C SER A 98 -7.69 -12.82 7.49
N TYR A 99 -6.96 -11.95 6.77
CA TYR A 99 -6.86 -10.51 7.01
C TYR A 99 -7.60 -9.73 5.93
N ARG A 100 -8.79 -10.21 5.55
CA ARG A 100 -9.54 -9.65 4.41
C ARG A 100 -9.89 -8.17 4.59
N GLN A 101 -9.94 -7.50 3.45
CA GLN A 101 -10.56 -6.19 3.34
C GLN A 101 -12.09 -6.27 3.50
N TYR A 102 -12.71 -5.17 3.91
CA TYR A 102 -14.15 -5.06 4.09
C TYR A 102 -14.72 -3.82 3.39
N GLU A 103 -15.66 -4.03 2.46
CA GLU A 103 -16.26 -2.96 1.66
C GLU A 103 -16.95 -1.88 2.51
N GLY A 104 -17.61 -2.29 3.61
CA GLY A 104 -18.26 -1.34 4.52
C GLY A 104 -17.26 -0.40 5.20
N GLN A 105 -16.04 -0.87 5.46
CA GLN A 105 -14.97 -0.03 6.00
C GLN A 105 -14.56 1.04 4.98
N TRP A 106 -14.29 0.65 3.73
CA TRP A 106 -13.93 1.59 2.67
C TRP A 106 -15.00 2.68 2.47
N LYS A 107 -16.29 2.29 2.44
CA LYS A 107 -17.40 3.24 2.30
C LYS A 107 -17.45 4.23 3.47
N ASN A 108 -17.27 3.74 4.70
CA ASN A 108 -17.26 4.60 5.88
C ASN A 108 -16.08 5.59 5.86
N GLU A 109 -14.89 5.15 5.45
CA GLU A 109 -13.69 5.99 5.38
C GLU A 109 -13.80 7.08 4.32
N ILE A 110 -14.27 6.71 3.13
CA ILE A 110 -14.54 7.66 2.04
C ILE A 110 -15.59 8.68 2.48
N GLN A 111 -16.69 8.24 3.07
CA GLN A 111 -17.75 9.12 3.53
C GLN A 111 -17.27 10.06 4.66
N ALA A 112 -16.55 9.52 5.65
CA ALA A 112 -16.04 10.29 6.77
C ALA A 112 -15.05 11.38 6.33
N PHE A 113 -14.14 11.04 5.40
CA PHE A 113 -13.23 12.00 4.79
C PHE A 113 -14.00 13.13 4.09
N VAL A 114 -14.94 12.78 3.21
CA VAL A 114 -15.73 13.77 2.46
C VAL A 114 -16.51 14.69 3.38
N ASN A 115 -17.10 14.16 4.47
CA ASN A 115 -17.81 14.97 5.46
C ASN A 115 -16.89 15.92 6.24
N GLY A 116 -15.63 15.55 6.43
CA GLY A 116 -14.62 16.37 7.11
C GLY A 116 -14.01 17.47 6.23
N GLN A 117 -14.15 17.38 4.90
CA GLN A 117 -13.65 18.40 4.00
C GLN A 117 -14.49 19.69 4.13
N THR A 118 -13.82 20.82 4.36
CA THR A 118 -14.48 22.12 4.28
C THR A 118 -14.82 22.45 2.82
N HIS A 119 -16.01 22.99 2.57
CA HIS A 119 -16.50 23.32 1.22
C HIS A 119 -15.48 24.20 0.45
N GLY A 120 -14.72 23.62 -0.48
CA GLY A 120 -13.73 24.35 -1.29
C GLY A 120 -12.70 23.50 -2.01
N GLU A 121 -12.26 22.37 -1.44
CA GLU A 121 -11.28 21.48 -2.07
C GLU A 121 -11.93 20.30 -2.80
N ASN A 122 -12.36 20.53 -4.04
CA ASN A 122 -12.99 19.49 -4.86
C ASN A 122 -11.94 18.59 -5.56
N LYS A 123 -10.99 18.05 -4.79
CA LYS A 123 -9.99 17.11 -5.31
C LYS A 123 -10.58 15.70 -5.42
N PRO A 124 -10.29 14.93 -6.49
CA PRO A 124 -10.65 13.52 -6.56
C PRO A 124 -10.14 12.75 -5.34
N LEU A 125 -10.95 11.81 -4.84
CA LEU A 125 -10.57 10.92 -3.75
C LEU A 125 -10.30 9.51 -4.28
N LEU A 126 -9.11 9.01 -3.96
CA LEU A 126 -8.69 7.64 -4.21
C LEU A 126 -8.51 6.91 -2.87
N LEU A 127 -8.74 5.61 -2.87
CA LEU A 127 -8.39 4.73 -1.75
C LEU A 127 -7.52 3.59 -2.27
N ILE A 128 -6.41 3.30 -1.62
CA ILE A 128 -5.63 2.08 -1.86
C ILE A 128 -5.92 1.10 -0.72
N ALA A 129 -6.53 -0.04 -1.05
CA ALA A 129 -6.69 -1.17 -0.17
C ALA A 129 -5.44 -2.06 -0.26
N LEU A 130 -4.55 -2.00 0.73
CA LEU A 130 -3.27 -2.70 0.74
C LEU A 130 -3.35 -3.98 1.59
N GLY A 131 -3.09 -5.12 0.96
CA GLY A 131 -3.18 -6.43 1.62
C GLY A 131 -4.63 -6.90 1.82
N GLY A 132 -4.79 -8.16 2.21
CA GLY A 132 -6.12 -8.74 2.47
C GLY A 132 -7.06 -8.86 1.27
N ASN A 133 -6.60 -8.55 0.05
CA ASN A 133 -7.43 -8.56 -1.15
C ASN A 133 -7.63 -9.99 -1.68
N THR A 134 -8.87 -10.35 -1.99
CA THR A 134 -9.22 -11.66 -2.57
C THR A 134 -9.35 -11.63 -4.09
N SER A 135 -9.30 -10.44 -4.69
CA SER A 135 -9.45 -10.23 -6.13
C SER A 135 -8.72 -8.94 -6.53
N PRO A 136 -8.24 -8.82 -7.79
CA PRO A 136 -7.50 -7.64 -8.23
C PRO A 136 -8.38 -6.43 -8.56
N GLU A 137 -9.68 -6.65 -8.83
CA GLU A 137 -10.52 -5.65 -9.49
C GLU A 137 -10.75 -4.42 -8.62
N ALA A 138 -10.62 -3.23 -9.22
CA ALA A 138 -10.98 -1.98 -8.59
C ALA A 138 -12.47 -1.93 -8.23
N PHE A 139 -12.78 -1.29 -7.10
CA PHE A 139 -14.15 -1.07 -6.63
C PHE A 139 -14.51 0.42 -6.73
N HIS A 140 -15.75 0.71 -7.11
CA HIS A 140 -16.20 2.07 -7.39
C HIS A 140 -17.33 2.47 -6.45
N THR A 141 -17.25 3.68 -5.90
CA THR A 141 -18.35 4.33 -5.19
C THR A 141 -18.66 5.68 -5.83
N PRO A 142 -19.83 6.29 -5.57
CA PRO A 142 -20.12 7.64 -6.04
C PRO A 142 -19.14 8.71 -5.54
N LEU A 143 -18.46 8.46 -4.40
CA LEU A 143 -17.60 9.43 -3.71
C LEU A 143 -16.10 9.18 -3.89
N GLY A 144 -15.71 8.06 -4.49
CA GLY A 144 -14.30 7.71 -4.64
C GLY A 144 -14.07 6.35 -5.29
N ARG A 145 -12.82 6.11 -5.71
CA ARG A 145 -12.38 4.85 -6.33
C ARG A 145 -11.40 4.10 -5.43
N ILE A 146 -11.64 2.80 -5.29
CA ILE A 146 -10.84 1.90 -4.46
C ILE A 146 -9.97 1.05 -5.39
N TYR A 147 -8.66 1.16 -5.23
CA TYR A 147 -7.65 0.40 -5.94
C TYR A 147 -7.04 -0.62 -5.00
N LYS A 148 -6.88 -1.85 -5.48
CA LYS A 148 -6.34 -2.95 -4.67
C LYS A 148 -4.86 -3.12 -4.95
N SER A 149 -4.10 -3.36 -3.88
CA SER A 149 -2.68 -3.66 -3.92
C SER A 149 -2.33 -4.77 -2.93
N SER A 150 -1.09 -5.24 -2.99
CA SER A 150 -0.54 -6.22 -2.07
C SER A 150 0.82 -5.77 -1.56
N TRP A 151 1.19 -6.24 -0.39
CA TRP A 151 2.52 -6.00 0.17
C TRP A 151 3.62 -6.49 -0.76
N ASN A 152 3.44 -7.66 -1.38
CA ASN A 152 4.38 -8.17 -2.38
C ASN A 152 4.49 -7.26 -3.61
N SER A 153 3.38 -6.70 -4.09
CA SER A 153 3.42 -5.75 -5.22
C SER A 153 4.15 -4.46 -4.85
N LEU A 154 3.89 -3.93 -3.65
CA LEU A 154 4.58 -2.75 -3.13
C LEU A 154 6.08 -2.98 -2.99
N LEU A 155 6.50 -4.09 -2.37
CA LEU A 155 7.91 -4.49 -2.27
C LEU A 155 8.56 -4.58 -3.66
N ASN A 156 7.88 -5.21 -4.63
CA ASN A 156 8.42 -5.34 -5.98
C ASN A 156 8.66 -3.97 -6.63
N GLN A 157 7.76 -3.01 -6.47
CA GLN A 157 7.94 -1.66 -7.01
C GLN A 157 9.04 -0.87 -6.30
N ILE A 158 9.19 -1.04 -4.98
CA ILE A 158 10.30 -0.46 -4.22
C ILE A 158 11.64 -0.97 -4.77
N CYS A 159 11.79 -2.28 -4.94
CA CYS A 159 13.02 -2.86 -5.48
C CYS A 159 13.29 -2.43 -6.94
N ILE A 160 12.27 -2.39 -7.80
CA ILE A 160 12.42 -1.90 -9.18
C ILE A 160 12.92 -0.46 -9.16
N ARG A 161 12.36 0.39 -8.29
CA ARG A 161 12.81 1.77 -8.20
C ARG A 161 14.23 1.87 -7.66
N GLN A 162 14.59 1.09 -6.66
CA GLN A 162 15.94 1.05 -6.10
C GLN A 162 17.00 0.69 -7.16
N GLU A 163 16.68 -0.25 -8.07
CA GLU A 163 17.55 -0.65 -9.18
C GLU A 163 17.81 0.48 -10.18
N GLN A 164 16.93 1.48 -10.25
CA GLN A 164 17.06 2.66 -11.11
C GLN A 164 17.84 3.80 -10.44
N GLU A 165 17.98 3.77 -9.12
CA GLU A 165 18.69 4.80 -8.36
C GLU A 165 20.20 4.52 -8.36
N LYS A 166 21.01 5.59 -8.38
CA LYS A 166 22.46 5.45 -8.16
C LYS A 166 22.72 4.97 -6.73
N PRO A 167 23.60 3.98 -6.53
CA PRO A 167 23.96 3.52 -5.20
C PRO A 167 24.35 4.66 -4.26
N TYR A 168 23.95 4.54 -2.99
CA TYR A 168 24.26 5.46 -1.89
C TYR A 168 23.68 6.88 -1.98
N THR A 169 22.86 7.19 -2.99
CA THR A 169 22.01 8.39 -2.96
C THR A 169 20.99 8.32 -1.82
N PRO A 170 20.45 9.45 -1.33
CA PRO A 170 19.42 9.44 -0.30
C PRO A 170 18.22 8.55 -0.66
N ALA A 171 17.72 8.65 -1.90
CA ALA A 171 16.63 7.81 -2.39
C ALA A 171 16.99 6.32 -2.36
N TYR A 172 18.20 5.95 -2.84
CA TYR A 172 18.67 4.57 -2.77
C TYR A 172 18.70 4.03 -1.33
N ARG A 173 19.22 4.82 -0.37
CA ARG A 173 19.30 4.40 1.04
C ARG A 173 17.91 4.18 1.64
N ILE A 174 16.97 5.09 1.38
CA ILE A 174 15.57 4.94 1.84
C ILE A 174 14.95 3.66 1.26
N LEU A 175 15.10 3.43 -0.05
CA LEU A 175 14.54 2.24 -0.71
C LEU A 175 15.18 0.93 -0.23
N HIS A 176 16.49 0.94 0.02
CA HIS A 176 17.22 -0.19 0.60
C HIS A 176 16.76 -0.50 2.03
N ASP A 177 16.54 0.53 2.85
CA ASP A 177 16.03 0.37 4.21
C ASP A 177 14.58 -0.15 4.18
N LEU A 178 13.77 0.27 3.20
CA LEU A 178 12.45 -0.30 2.96
C LEU A 178 12.53 -1.78 2.57
N GLU A 179 13.38 -2.18 1.62
CA GLU A 179 13.63 -3.61 1.27
C GLU A 179 13.99 -4.41 2.54
N SER A 180 14.86 -3.85 3.39
CA SER A 180 15.26 -4.47 4.67
C SER A 180 14.09 -4.57 5.67
N ALA A 181 13.24 -3.54 5.74
CA ALA A 181 12.06 -3.52 6.62
C ALA A 181 11.03 -4.58 6.22
N PHE A 182 10.82 -4.83 4.92
CA PHE A 182 10.02 -5.97 4.45
C PHE A 182 10.63 -7.32 4.87
N GLY A 183 11.96 -7.42 4.90
CA GLY A 183 12.67 -8.60 5.40
C GLY A 183 12.35 -8.96 6.85
N LEU A 184 12.03 -7.97 7.70
CA LEU A 184 11.57 -8.20 9.08
C LEU A 184 10.21 -8.92 9.15
N TYR A 185 9.41 -8.85 8.08
CA TYR A 185 8.15 -9.58 7.93
C TYR A 185 8.30 -10.86 7.09
N HIS A 186 9.54 -11.28 6.81
CA HIS A 186 9.88 -12.42 5.95
C HIS A 186 9.40 -12.29 4.50
N GLU A 187 9.28 -11.06 4.01
CA GLU A 187 8.90 -10.76 2.63
C GLU A 187 10.12 -10.36 1.82
N PHE A 188 10.36 -11.06 0.71
CA PHE A 188 11.54 -10.88 -0.13
C PHE A 188 11.16 -10.92 -1.61
N ARG A 189 11.86 -10.13 -2.42
CA ARG A 189 11.66 -10.15 -3.88
C ARG A 189 12.25 -11.44 -4.48
N ILE A 190 11.37 -12.35 -4.88
CA ILE A 190 11.73 -13.68 -5.40
C ILE A 190 12.60 -13.63 -6.66
N ARG A 191 12.51 -12.59 -7.50
CA ARG A 191 13.30 -12.50 -8.76
C ARG A 191 14.82 -12.52 -8.55
N LYS A 192 15.34 -11.86 -7.50
CA LYS A 192 16.78 -11.94 -7.16
C LYS A 192 17.18 -13.35 -6.77
N TRP A 193 16.32 -14.05 -6.03
CA TRP A 193 16.58 -15.41 -5.53
C TRP A 193 16.55 -16.46 -6.65
N LEU A 194 15.53 -16.44 -7.53
CA LEU A 194 15.47 -17.37 -8.67
C LEU A 194 16.61 -17.15 -9.68
N GLY A 195 17.04 -15.90 -9.89
CA GLY A 195 18.18 -15.60 -10.76
C GLY A 195 19.53 -16.08 -10.22
N GLN A 196 19.62 -16.38 -8.91
CA GLN A 196 20.80 -16.97 -8.28
C GLN A 196 20.78 -18.51 -8.29
N ILE A 197 19.65 -19.12 -8.61
CA ILE A 197 19.56 -20.57 -8.80
C ILE A 197 20.03 -20.85 -10.22
N SER A 198 21.17 -21.54 -10.35
CA SER A 198 21.62 -22.06 -11.64
C SER A 198 20.48 -22.82 -12.30
N PRO A 199 20.13 -22.53 -13.57
CA PRO A 199 19.07 -23.25 -14.26
C PRO A 199 19.43 -24.74 -14.25
N TYR A 200 18.73 -25.51 -13.42
CA TYR A 200 18.79 -26.96 -13.53
C TYR A 200 17.93 -27.29 -14.75
N GLY A 201 18.55 -27.81 -15.81
CA GLY A 201 17.86 -28.14 -17.04
C GLY A 201 16.69 -29.07 -16.75
N ILE A 202 15.47 -28.53 -16.77
CA ILE A 202 14.27 -29.35 -16.74
C ILE A 202 14.15 -29.95 -18.13
N THR A 203 14.76 -31.13 -18.31
CA THR A 203 14.57 -31.93 -19.52
C THR A 203 13.12 -32.39 -19.54
N ASN A 204 12.39 -31.97 -20.56
CA ASN A 204 10.97 -32.19 -20.79
C ASN A 204 10.49 -33.61 -20.41
N ASN A 205 9.85 -33.76 -19.24
CA ASN A 205 8.85 -34.79 -18.95
C ASN A 205 8.16 -34.60 -17.58
N THR A 206 7.83 -33.36 -17.21
CA THR A 206 7.67 -33.01 -15.78
C THR A 206 6.31 -32.44 -15.39
N SER A 207 5.21 -33.06 -15.84
CA SER A 207 3.94 -32.90 -15.11
C SER A 207 4.00 -33.57 -13.73
N ASP A 208 4.74 -34.67 -13.61
CA ASP A 208 4.81 -35.47 -12.39
C ASP A 208 5.79 -34.90 -11.36
N THR A 209 6.84 -34.21 -11.81
CA THR A 209 7.86 -33.60 -10.93
C THR A 209 7.31 -32.36 -10.21
N ILE A 210 6.47 -31.56 -10.88
CA ILE A 210 5.82 -30.40 -10.24
C ILE A 210 4.83 -30.86 -9.16
N ARG A 211 4.11 -31.96 -9.40
CA ARG A 211 3.18 -32.56 -8.41
C ARG A 211 3.88 -33.11 -7.16
N THR A 212 5.14 -33.54 -7.27
CA THR A 212 5.91 -34.03 -6.12
C THR A 212 6.42 -32.88 -5.24
N ILE A 213 6.73 -31.73 -5.82
CA ILE A 213 7.20 -30.55 -5.09
C ILE A 213 6.06 -29.86 -4.31
N TRP A 214 4.83 -29.92 -4.82
CA TRP A 214 3.67 -29.24 -4.23
C TRP A 214 2.94 -30.01 -3.11
N LYS A 215 3.38 -31.22 -2.75
CA LYS A 215 2.77 -32.06 -1.71
C LYS A 215 3.50 -32.02 -0.35
N ARG A 216 4.01 -30.87 0.06
CA ARG A 216 4.50 -30.66 1.43
C ARG A 216 3.89 -29.44 2.06
#